data_AF-A0AAU8TCZ5-F1
#
_entry.id   AF-A0AAU8TCZ5-F1
#
_cell.length_a   1.000
_cell.length_b   1.000
_cell.length_c   1.000
_cell.angle_alpha   90.00
_cell.angle_beta   90.00
_cell.angle_gamma   90.00
#
_symmetry.space_group_name_H-M   'P 1'
#
loop_
_entity.id
_entity.type
_entity.pdbx_description
1 polymer ?
#
loop_
_entity_poly.entity_id
_entity_poly.type
_entity_poly.pdbx_seq_one_letter_code
_entity_poly.pdbx_strand_id
1 'polypeptide(L)' 'MIKPGDVIWTPPGVKHWHGINSTTGMTHMAIQESFDGKNVEWLEPVIEAQHEASL' A
#
# COMPACT_ATOMS: atom_id res chain seq x y z
N MET A 1 8.30 -2.70 -8.29
CA MET A 1 9.21 -2.27 -7.19
C MET A 1 9.15 -0.75 -7.05
N ILE A 2 8.80 -0.26 -5.87
CA ILE A 2 8.84 1.17 -5.49
C ILE A 2 10.25 1.49 -4.99
N LYS A 3 10.83 2.61 -5.42
CA LYS A 3 12.20 3.02 -5.10
C LYS A 3 12.22 4.30 -4.25
N PRO A 4 13.32 4.56 -3.51
CA PRO A 4 13.49 5.82 -2.81
C PRO A 4 13.34 7.02 -3.78
N GLY A 5 12.42 7.94 -3.45
CA GLY A 5 12.10 9.11 -4.25
C GLY A 5 10.85 8.97 -5.12
N ASP A 6 10.31 7.77 -5.30
CA ASP A 6 9.04 7.58 -6.00
C ASP A 6 7.87 8.19 -5.19
N VAL A 7 6.92 8.78 -5.90
CA VAL A 7 5.67 9.29 -5.34
C VAL A 7 4.52 8.44 -5.87
N ILE A 8 3.77 7.82 -4.96
CA ILE A 8 2.61 7.00 -5.29
C ILE A 8 1.35 7.75 -4.88
N TRP A 9 0.47 7.99 -5.84
CA TRP A 9 -0.86 8.54 -5.59
C TRP A 9 -1.89 7.42 -5.73
N THR A 10 -2.66 7.20 -4.67
CA THR A 10 -3.80 6.29 -4.71
C THR A 10 -5.09 7.11 -4.73
N PRO A 11 -5.88 7.07 -5.83
CA PRO A 11 -7.13 7.81 -5.90
C PRO A 11 -8.14 7.38 -4.81
N PRO A 12 -9.07 8.26 -4.40
CA PRO A 12 -10.09 7.93 -3.41
C PRO A 12 -10.89 6.68 -3.79
N GLY A 13 -11.11 5.79 -2.83
CA GLY A 13 -11.89 4.56 -3.01
C GLY A 13 -11.18 3.43 -3.78
N VAL A 14 -9.95 3.64 -4.25
CA VAL A 14 -9.18 2.56 -4.90
C VAL A 14 -8.65 1.59 -3.84
N LYS A 15 -9.11 0.35 -3.91
CA LYS A 15 -8.54 -0.76 -3.14
C LYS A 15 -7.10 -0.99 -3.56
N HIS A 16 -6.19 -0.96 -2.60
CA HIS A 16 -4.76 -1.11 -2.84
C HIS A 16 -4.08 -1.74 -1.65
N TRP A 17 -2.84 -2.17 -1.88
CA TRP A 17 -1.90 -2.57 -0.84
C TRP A 17 -0.50 -2.16 -1.29
N HIS A 18 0.39 -1.98 -0.33
CA HIS A 18 1.81 -1.74 -0.57
C HIS A 18 2.62 -2.38 0.54
N GLY A 19 3.73 -3.01 0.20
CA GLY A 19 4.53 -3.78 1.14
C GLY A 19 5.93 -4.06 0.62
N ILE A 20 6.62 -4.94 1.35
CA ILE A 20 7.98 -5.37 1.02
C ILE A 20 7.99 -6.62 0.15
N ASN A 21 9.08 -6.84 -0.57
CA ASN A 21 9.40 -8.16 -1.10
C ASN A 21 10.09 -9.00 0.00
N SER A 22 10.33 -10.28 -0.28
CA SER A 22 10.92 -11.23 0.68
C SER A 22 12.39 -10.96 1.04
N THR A 23 13.08 -10.09 0.30
CA THR A 23 14.54 -9.92 0.39
C THR A 23 15.01 -8.52 0.75
N THR A 24 14.13 -7.52 0.73
CA THR A 24 14.50 -6.11 0.80
C THR A 24 13.45 -5.31 1.57
N GLY A 25 13.90 -4.65 2.65
CA GLY A 25 13.06 -3.75 3.43
C GLY A 25 12.72 -2.46 2.68
N MET A 26 11.62 -1.83 3.07
CA MET A 26 11.16 -0.56 2.53
C MET A 26 10.64 0.33 3.66
N THR A 27 10.83 1.63 3.55
CA THR A 27 10.21 2.63 4.42
C THR A 27 9.65 3.74 3.55
N HIS A 28 8.45 4.21 3.89
CA HIS A 28 7.82 5.33 3.21
C HIS A 28 7.06 6.19 4.20
N MET A 29 6.77 7.42 3.77
CA MET A 29 5.80 8.28 4.44
C MET A 29 4.42 8.01 3.84
N ALA A 30 3.42 7.82 4.69
CA ALA A 30 2.02 7.74 4.29
C ALA A 30 1.31 9.04 4.69
N ILE A 31 0.75 9.74 3.72
CA ILE A 31 0.01 10.98 3.93
C ILE A 31 -1.39 10.76 3.41
N GLN A 32 -2.39 10.89 4.28
CA GLN A 32 -3.79 10.68 3.95
C GLN A 32 -4.68 11.59 4.78
N GLU A 33 -5.71 12.14 4.15
CA GLU A 33 -6.73 12.94 4.80
C GLU A 33 -7.73 12.06 5.55
N SER A 34 -8.47 12.64 6.49
CA SER A 34 -9.58 11.97 7.17
C SER A 34 -10.91 12.48 6.63
N PHE A 35 -11.82 11.57 6.31
CA PHE A 35 -13.19 11.83 5.92
C PHE A 35 -14.13 11.21 6.96
N ASP A 36 -15.03 12.00 7.54
CA ASP A 36 -15.94 11.57 8.62
C ASP A 36 -15.21 10.87 9.80
N GLY A 37 -14.03 11.36 10.15
CA GLY A 37 -13.22 10.83 11.26
C GLY A 37 -12.52 9.50 10.94
N LYS A 38 -12.54 9.03 9.69
CA LYS A 38 -11.83 7.83 9.23
C LYS A 38 -10.92 8.17 8.07
N ASN A 39 -9.79 7.48 7.97
CA ASN A 39 -8.82 7.67 6.89
C ASN A 39 -8.54 6.37 6.11
N VAL A 40 -9.13 5.24 6.54
CA VAL A 40 -8.96 3.94 5.90
C VAL A 40 -10.18 3.06 6.15
N GLU A 41 -10.53 2.24 5.16
CA GLU A 41 -11.41 1.09 5.30
C GLU A 41 -10.55 -0.18 5.11
N TRP A 42 -10.39 -0.97 6.17
CA TRP A 42 -9.64 -2.22 6.09
C TRP A 42 -10.51 -3.31 5.49
N LEU A 43 -9.94 -4.05 4.54
CA LEU A 43 -10.57 -5.18 3.86
C LEU A 43 -9.86 -6.48 4.23
N GLU A 44 -9.90 -7.49 3.36
CA GLU A 44 -9.24 -8.76 3.58
C GLU A 44 -7.70 -8.66 3.51
N PRO A 45 -6.97 -9.56 4.20
CA PRO A 45 -5.54 -9.68 4.04
C PRO A 45 -5.15 -10.04 2.61
N VAL A 46 -4.02 -9.51 2.15
CA VAL A 46 -3.37 -9.97 0.92
C VAL A 46 -2.93 -11.42 1.12
N ILE A 47 -3.40 -12.32 0.27
CA ILE A 47 -2.99 -13.74 0.34
C ILE A 47 -1.63 -13.94 -0.34
N GLU A 48 -0.93 -15.01 0.03
CA GLU A 48 0.39 -15.34 -0.53
C GLU A 48 0.40 -15.32 -2.07
N ALA A 49 -0.62 -15.90 -2.70
CA ALA A 49 -0.72 -15.92 -4.16
C ALA A 49 -0.81 -14.51 -4.80
N GLN A 50 -1.41 -13.53 -4.10
CA GLN A 50 -1.46 -12.14 -4.56
C GLN A 50 -0.13 -11.42 -4.34
N HIS A 51 0.55 -11.72 -3.22
CA HIS A 51 1.87 -11.19 -2.92
C HIS A 51 2.90 -11.67 -3.94
N GLU A 52 2.97 -12.98 -4.18
CA GLU A 52 3.85 -13.61 -5.16
C GLU A 52 3.60 -13.12 -6.60
N ALA A 53 2.33 -12.95 -6.99
CA ALA A 53 1.99 -12.42 -8.32
C ALA A 53 2.41 -10.96 -8.55
N SER A 54 2.81 -10.25 -7.49
CA SER A 54 3.19 -8.83 -7.53
C SER A 54 4.70 -8.60 -7.43
N LEU A 55 5.49 -9.68 -7.33
CA LEU A 55 6.95 -9.68 -7.44
C LEU A 55 7.38 -9.60 -8.90
#